data_AF-A0A1E4PNX4-F1
#
_entry.id   AF-A0A1E4PNX4-F1
#
_cell.length_a   1.000
_cell.length_b   1.000
_cell.length_c   1.000
_cell.angle_alpha   90.00
_cell.angle_beta   90.00
_cell.angle_gamma   90.00
#
_symmetry.space_group_name_H-M   'P 1'
#
loop_
_entity.id
_entity.type
_entity.pdbx_description
1 polymer ?
#
loop_
_entity_poly.entity_id
_entity_poly.type
_entity_poly.pdbx_seq_one_letter_code
_entity_poly.pdbx_strand_id
1 'polypeptide(L)'
;MWGSMTGWGGPGWGWFGLSHLLWWALVVVAIVLLARRAVDRGRQPPPQPPVDRALEILRERYARGEIGKDEFEQRKRDLAG
;
A
#
# COMPACT_ATOMS: atom_id res chain seq x y z
N MET A 1 52.34 -13.74 -28.51
CA MET A 1 51.03 -13.08 -28.59
C MET A 1 50.03 -13.87 -27.77
N TRP A 2 49.83 -13.49 -26.50
CA TRP A 2 48.62 -13.85 -25.75
C TRP A 2 48.35 -12.66 -24.83
N GLY A 3 47.46 -11.78 -25.28
CA GLY A 3 46.99 -10.66 -24.48
C GLY A 3 46.16 -11.21 -23.34
N SER A 4 46.66 -11.01 -22.11
CA SER A 4 45.90 -11.17 -20.89
C SER A 4 44.82 -10.10 -20.84
N MET A 5 43.74 -10.32 -21.60
CA MET A 5 42.46 -9.64 -21.45
C MET A 5 41.72 -10.28 -20.27
N THR A 6 42.17 -10.00 -19.06
CA THR A 6 41.29 -9.99 -17.89
C THR A 6 41.39 -8.60 -17.29
N GLY A 7 40.86 -7.66 -18.08
CA GLY A 7 40.59 -6.32 -17.62
C GLY A 7 39.62 -6.34 -16.45
N TRP A 8 39.83 -5.38 -15.54
CA TRP A 8 38.84 -4.85 -14.61
C TRP A 8 38.44 -5.80 -13.47
N GLY A 9 39.35 -5.99 -12.51
CA GLY A 9 39.01 -6.72 -11.29
C GLY A 9 40.18 -6.98 -10.36
N GLY A 10 40.94 -5.94 -10.00
CA GLY A 10 41.87 -6.05 -8.88
C GLY A 10 41.09 -6.37 -7.58
N PRO A 11 41.69 -7.08 -6.59
CA PRO A 11 41.01 -7.52 -5.36
C PRO A 11 40.24 -6.44 -4.59
N GLY A 12 40.53 -5.15 -4.83
CA GLY A 12 39.80 -4.02 -4.25
C GLY A 12 38.46 -3.70 -4.93
N TRP A 13 38.33 -3.86 -6.25
CA TRP A 13 37.11 -3.44 -6.97
C TRP A 13 35.92 -4.38 -6.71
N GLY A 14 36.17 -5.66 -6.47
CA GLY A 14 35.13 -6.62 -6.09
C GLY A 14 34.53 -6.34 -4.72
N TRP A 15 35.34 -5.90 -3.74
CA TRP A 15 34.87 -5.65 -2.38
C TRP A 15 34.06 -4.33 -2.25
N PHE A 16 34.51 -3.28 -2.95
CA PHE A 16 33.76 -2.02 -3.03
C PHE A 16 32.44 -2.15 -3.80
N GLY A 17 32.41 -2.94 -4.88
CA GLY A 17 31.18 -3.22 -5.61
C GLY A 17 30.18 -4.06 -4.80
N LEU A 18 30.67 -5.09 -4.10
CA LEU A 18 29.82 -5.99 -3.32
C LEU A 18 29.19 -5.29 -2.11
N SER A 19 29.97 -4.46 -1.41
CA SER A 19 29.46 -3.66 -0.28
C SER A 19 28.41 -2.64 -0.70
N HIS A 20 28.59 -2.00 -1.85
CA HIS A 20 27.60 -1.08 -2.42
C HIS A 20 26.29 -1.80 -2.79
N LEU A 21 26.39 -2.97 -3.39
CA LEU A 21 25.23 -3.79 -3.75
C LEU A 21 24.49 -4.27 -2.48
N LEU A 22 25.23 -4.66 -1.44
CA LEU A 22 24.65 -5.05 -0.15
C LEU A 22 23.91 -3.90 0.53
N TRP A 23 24.49 -2.69 0.47
CA TRP A 23 23.87 -1.47 0.99
C TRP A 23 22.54 -1.17 0.30
N TRP A 24 22.52 -1.21 -1.04
CA TRP A 24 21.27 -1.04 -1.81
C TRP A 24 20.25 -2.14 -1.51
N ALA A 25 20.69 -3.39 -1.37
CA ALA A 25 19.80 -4.49 -0.99
C ALA A 25 19.12 -4.23 0.37
N LEU A 26 19.86 -3.74 1.37
CA LEU A 26 19.30 -3.34 2.67
C LEU A 26 18.28 -2.19 2.54
N VAL A 27 18.60 -1.16 1.75
CA VAL A 27 17.68 -0.03 1.50
C VAL A 27 16.38 -0.52 0.86
N VAL A 28 16.46 -1.38 -0.16
CA VAL A 28 15.28 -1.95 -0.83
C VAL A 28 14.47 -2.79 0.14
N VAL A 29 15.10 -3.65 0.95
CA VAL A 29 14.40 -4.45 1.97
C VAL A 29 13.68 -3.55 2.98
N ALA A 30 14.33 -2.48 3.45
CA ALA A 30 13.70 -1.53 4.36
C ALA A 30 12.47 -0.87 3.75
N ILE A 31 12.56 -0.40 2.49
CA ILE A 31 11.42 0.18 1.75
C ILE A 31 10.29 -0.85 1.61
N VAL A 32 10.61 -2.08 1.21
CA VAL A 32 9.62 -3.16 1.05
C VAL A 32 8.94 -3.49 2.38
N LEU A 33 9.68 -3.56 3.49
CA LEU A 33 9.09 -3.80 4.81
C LEU A 33 8.18 -2.67 5.26
N LEU A 34 8.55 -1.42 5.01
CA LEU A 34 7.70 -0.25 5.29
C LEU A 34 6.44 -0.26 4.42
N ALA A 35 6.58 -0.52 3.13
CA ALA A 35 5.45 -0.63 2.21
C ALA A 35 4.51 -1.78 2.59
N ARG A 36 5.04 -2.96 2.93
CA ARG A 36 4.23 -4.09 3.41
C ARG A 36 3.49 -3.74 4.69
N ARG A 37 4.13 -3.10 5.66
CA ARG A 37 3.45 -2.62 6.87
C ARG A 37 2.39 -1.56 6.59
N ALA A 38 2.59 -0.70 5.61
CA ALA A 38 1.60 0.30 5.20
C ALA A 38 0.40 -0.36 4.50
N VAL A 39 0.64 -1.37 3.65
CA VAL A 39 -0.41 -2.13 2.96
C VAL A 39 -1.19 -3.04 3.92
N ASP A 40 -0.52 -3.67 4.89
CA ASP A 40 -1.20 -4.49 5.92
C ASP A 40 -2.06 -3.63 6.86
N ARG A 41 -1.68 -2.36 7.09
CA ARG A 41 -2.54 -1.36 7.74
C ARG A 41 -3.62 -0.80 6.81
N GLY A 42 -3.41 -0.87 5.49
CA GLY A 42 -4.32 -0.40 4.44
C GLY A 42 -5.53 -1.29 4.16
N ARG A 43 -5.78 -2.35 4.96
CA ARG A 43 -7.13 -2.93 5.06
C ARG A 43 -8.10 -2.05 5.84
N GLN A 44 -7.66 -0.93 6.40
CA GLN A 44 -8.58 0.17 6.65
C GLN A 44 -8.84 0.85 5.31
N PRO A 45 -10.09 0.86 4.81
CA PRO A 45 -10.44 1.71 3.69
C PRO A 45 -9.94 3.13 4.00
N PRO A 46 -9.54 3.91 2.98
CA PRO A 46 -9.19 5.32 3.18
C PRO A 46 -10.28 5.95 4.06
N PRO A 47 -9.96 6.94 4.92
CA PRO A 47 -10.97 7.61 5.74
C PRO A 47 -11.99 8.22 4.78
N GLN A 48 -13.03 7.44 4.47
CA GLN A 48 -14.14 7.87 3.67
C GLN A 48 -14.78 8.99 4.47
N PRO A 49 -15.19 10.10 3.83
CA PRO A 49 -15.88 11.17 4.53
C PRO A 49 -17.00 10.56 5.38
N PRO A 50 -17.28 11.09 6.59
CA PRO A 50 -18.28 10.51 7.51
C PRO A 50 -19.62 10.19 6.85
N VAL A 51 -19.96 10.96 5.82
CA VAL A 51 -21.12 10.80 4.93
C VAL A 51 -21.13 9.46 4.19
N ASP A 52 -20.02 9.08 3.54
CA ASP A 52 -19.94 7.82 2.77
C ASP A 52 -20.04 6.59 3.67
N ARG A 53 -19.39 6.63 4.84
CA ARG A 53 -19.49 5.54 5.82
C ARG A 53 -20.90 5.41 6.38
N ALA A 54 -21.59 6.52 6.63
CA ALA A 54 -22.98 6.50 7.08
C ALA A 54 -23.92 5.94 6.00
N LEU A 55 -23.73 6.31 4.74
CA LEU A 55 -24.49 5.79 3.60
C LEU A 55 -24.26 4.30 3.36
N GLU A 56 -23.02 3.82 3.51
CA GLU A 56 -22.66 2.40 3.35
C GLU A 56 -23.36 1.53 4.41
N ILE A 57 -23.36 1.98 5.68
CA ILE A 57 -24.09 1.33 6.78
C ILE A 57 -25.61 1.37 6.54
N LEU A 58 -26.14 2.48 6.02
CA LEU A 58 -27.57 2.62 5.71
C LEU A 58 -28.00 1.61 4.64
N ARG A 59 -27.18 1.47 3.60
CA ARG A 59 -27.42 0.55 2.48
C ARG A 59 -27.35 -0.91 2.93
N GLU A 60 -26.42 -1.24 3.83
CA GLU A 60 -26.30 -2.58 4.40
C GLU A 60 -27.55 -2.98 5.21
N ARG A 61 -28.12 -2.06 6.01
CA ARG A 61 -29.35 -2.32 6.77
C ARG A 61 -30.60 -2.40 5.91
N TYR A 62 -30.66 -1.61 4.83
CA TYR A 62 -31.71 -1.74 3.81
C TYR A 62 -31.65 -3.11 3.14
N ALA A 63 -30.45 -3.60 2.79
CA ALA A 63 -30.27 -4.93 2.21
C ALA A 63 -30.63 -6.08 3.18
N ARG A 64 -30.42 -5.87 4.49
CA ARG A 64 -30.89 -6.79 5.54
C ARG A 64 -32.40 -6.72 5.77
N GLY A 65 -33.10 -5.73 5.19
CA GLY A 65 -34.53 -5.51 5.38
C GLY A 65 -34.91 -4.92 6.75
N GLU A 66 -33.92 -4.44 7.52
CA GLU A 66 -34.15 -3.79 8.83
C GLU A 66 -34.73 -2.39 8.70
N ILE A 67 -34.58 -1.76 7.52
CA ILE A 67 -35.02 -0.39 7.23
C ILE A 67 -35.87 -0.40 5.95
N GLY A 68 -37.04 0.25 6.01
CA GLY A 68 -37.93 0.43 4.87
C GLY A 68 -37.42 1.47 3.86
N LYS A 69 -37.84 1.35 2.59
CA LYS A 69 -37.43 2.25 1.50
C LYS A 69 -37.69 3.74 1.79
N ASP A 70 -38.80 4.05 2.47
CA ASP A 70 -39.18 5.42 2.80
C ASP A 70 -38.22 6.05 3.83
N GLU A 71 -37.81 5.27 4.83
CA GLU A 71 -36.88 5.70 5.87
C GLU A 71 -35.44 5.81 5.32
N PHE A 72 -35.07 4.94 4.37
CA PHE A 72 -33.80 5.03 3.64
C PHE A 72 -33.67 6.33 2.85
N GLU A 73 -34.72 6.70 2.10
CA GLU A 73 -34.71 7.90 1.26
C GLU A 73 -34.72 9.21 2.08
N GLN A 74 -35.27 9.19 3.30
CA GLN A 74 -35.26 10.34 4.20
C GLN A 74 -33.86 10.53 4.80
N ARG A 75 -33.26 9.47 5.34
CA ARG A 75 -31.90 9.52 5.93
C ARG A 75 -30.81 9.75 4.89
N LYS A 76 -30.98 9.26 3.67
CA LYS A 76 -30.05 9.55 2.55
C LYS A 76 -30.05 11.03 2.17
N ARG A 77 -31.20 11.70 2.22
CA ARG A 77 -31.31 13.14 1.95
C ARG A 77 -30.68 13.98 3.05
N ASP A 78 -30.89 13.60 4.31
CA ASP A 78 -30.26 14.27 5.45
C ASP A 78 -28.73 14.12 5.46
N LEU A 79 -28.20 12.99 4.98
CA LEU A 79 -26.75 12.75 4.89
C LEU A 79 -26.10 13.38 3.65
N ALA A 80 -26.88 13.70 2.61
CA ALA A 80 -26.39 14.28 1.36
C ALA A 80 -26.47 15.83 1.32
N GLY A 81 -27.09 16.44 2.34
CA GLY A 81 -27.20 17.90 2.54
C GLY A 81 -26.08 18.46 3.42
#